data_AF-A0A836P6X2-F1
#
_entry.id   AF-A0A836P6X2-F1
#
_cell.length_a   1.000
_cell.length_b   1.000
_cell.length_c   1.000
_cell.angle_alpha   90.00
_cell.angle_beta   90.00
_cell.angle_gamma   90.00
#
_symmetry.space_group_name_H-M   'P 1'
#
loop_
_entity.id
_entity.type
_entity.pdbx_description
1 polymer ?
#
loop_
_entity_poly.entity_id
_entity_poly.type
_entity_poly.pdbx_seq_one_letter_code
_entity_poly.pdbx_strand_id
1 'polypeptide(L)'
;MNDHDDIKTGLAATPGWEGLNAYDRTKRLCAVLTRRGERIPSWTAIRGIIGKGSSGDINRAKDDYRQEHAASLKKMTETLKGVPSPLVPIVMDLWTEAVAQARQEFDDQRSHIEDQLERAHAAQAQAELERDEARKHAETLQATVTGLEEANTALQGQVWTERATREQAERLFEATRAELAQQRDELRAALATSQQELSDAISRLEGAETHALMEIERARSRAASDIEQLQRKAERTESTHNVEKARLQAEINQLRERLAPTAKKVETLTHELAALRDRAERAEAQNGELIASLGKRSHAITVRRQRLNLKKR
;
A
#
# COMPACT_ATOMS: atom_id res chain seq x y z
N MET A 1 -46.85 -47.92 -58.62
CA MET A 1 -47.84 -47.81 -59.71
C MET A 1 -48.62 -49.11 -59.71
N ASN A 2 -49.96 -49.05 -59.69
CA ASN A 2 -50.80 -50.24 -59.58
C ASN A 2 -50.73 -51.03 -60.89
N ASP A 3 -50.34 -52.30 -60.81
CA ASP A 3 -50.19 -53.22 -61.96
C ASP A 3 -51.46 -53.25 -62.86
N HIS A 4 -52.64 -53.04 -62.26
CA HIS A 4 -53.92 -52.95 -62.96
C HIS A 4 -54.12 -51.70 -63.84
N ASP A 5 -53.49 -50.56 -63.52
CA ASP A 5 -53.56 -49.35 -64.34
C ASP A 5 -52.70 -49.47 -65.60
N ASP A 6 -51.57 -50.16 -65.50
CA ASP A 6 -50.69 -50.48 -66.64
C ASP A 6 -51.38 -51.47 -67.59
N ILE A 7 -52.11 -52.46 -67.06
CA ILE A 7 -52.93 -53.40 -67.84
C ILE A 7 -54.05 -52.68 -68.59
N LYS A 8 -54.76 -51.78 -67.90
CA LYS A 8 -55.85 -51.00 -68.49
C LYS A 8 -55.36 -50.15 -69.66
N THR A 9 -54.23 -49.49 -69.49
CA THR A 9 -53.61 -48.63 -70.52
C THR A 9 -53.16 -49.45 -71.72
N GLY A 10 -52.54 -50.62 -71.50
CA GLY A 10 -52.12 -51.52 -72.57
C GLY A 10 -53.29 -52.12 -73.37
N LEU A 11 -54.41 -52.43 -72.71
CA LEU A 11 -55.61 -52.92 -73.39
C LEU A 11 -56.28 -51.85 -74.24
N ALA A 12 -56.35 -50.61 -73.73
CA ALA A 12 -56.92 -49.48 -74.46
C ALA A 12 -56.13 -49.12 -75.74
N ALA A 13 -54.81 -49.36 -75.74
CA ALA A 13 -53.95 -49.16 -76.90
C ALA A 13 -54.11 -50.22 -78.01
N THR A 14 -54.91 -51.27 -77.79
CA THR A 14 -55.10 -52.34 -78.78
C THR A 14 -56.03 -51.90 -79.93
N PRO A 15 -55.68 -52.13 -81.21
CA PRO A 15 -56.54 -51.77 -82.34
C PRO A 15 -57.97 -52.34 -82.21
N GLY A 16 -58.96 -51.48 -82.42
CA GLY A 16 -60.38 -51.83 -82.35
C GLY A 16 -60.95 -52.01 -80.94
N TRP A 17 -60.20 -51.71 -79.88
CA TRP A 17 -60.66 -51.84 -78.48
C TRP A 17 -61.97 -51.10 -78.20
N GLU A 18 -62.14 -49.91 -78.77
CA GLU A 18 -63.33 -49.10 -78.52
C GLU A 18 -64.63 -49.73 -79.05
N GLY A 19 -64.56 -50.40 -80.20
CA GLY A 19 -65.70 -51.05 -80.86
C GLY A 19 -66.13 -52.39 -80.25
N LEU A 20 -65.34 -52.99 -79.36
CA LEU A 20 -65.65 -54.29 -78.75
C LEU A 20 -66.79 -54.20 -77.74
N ASN A 21 -67.64 -55.23 -77.68
CA ASN A 21 -68.63 -55.36 -76.60
C ASN A 21 -67.95 -55.73 -75.26
N ALA A 22 -68.72 -55.73 -74.16
CA ALA A 22 -68.18 -56.05 -72.83
C ALA A 22 -67.67 -57.50 -72.72
N TYR A 23 -68.28 -58.43 -73.46
CA TYR A 23 -67.89 -59.84 -73.49
C TYR A 23 -66.49 -60.02 -74.11
N ASP A 24 -66.25 -59.42 -75.28
CA ASP A 24 -64.98 -59.50 -76.00
C ASP A 24 -63.85 -58.78 -75.27
N ARG A 25 -64.14 -57.61 -74.66
CA ARG A 25 -63.17 -56.93 -73.79
C ARG A 25 -62.79 -57.78 -72.58
N THR A 26 -63.76 -58.46 -71.98
CA THR A 26 -63.52 -59.37 -70.84
C THR A 26 -62.63 -60.54 -71.24
N LYS A 27 -62.90 -61.21 -72.37
CA LYS A 27 -62.06 -62.30 -72.88
C LYS A 27 -60.61 -61.85 -73.12
N ARG A 28 -60.42 -60.67 -73.72
CA ARG A 28 -59.08 -60.09 -73.96
C ARG A 28 -58.34 -59.76 -72.66
N LEU A 29 -59.02 -59.16 -71.68
CA LEU A 29 -58.44 -58.90 -70.36
C LEU A 29 -58.02 -60.22 -69.68
N CYS A 30 -58.90 -61.24 -69.70
CA CYS A 30 -58.56 -62.55 -69.13
C CYS A 30 -57.34 -63.18 -69.81
N ALA A 31 -57.19 -63.00 -71.13
CA ALA A 31 -56.02 -63.45 -71.87
C ALA A 31 -54.72 -62.73 -71.46
N VAL A 32 -54.77 -61.42 -71.24
CA VAL A 32 -53.60 -60.64 -70.78
C VAL A 32 -53.19 -61.05 -69.38
N LEU A 33 -54.16 -61.16 -68.46
CA LEU A 33 -53.90 -61.58 -67.08
C LEU A 33 -53.29 -62.99 -67.02
N THR A 34 -53.84 -63.93 -67.80
CA THR A 34 -53.33 -65.31 -67.84
C THR A 34 -51.90 -65.39 -68.38
N ARG A 35 -51.53 -64.55 -69.38
CA ARG A 35 -50.14 -64.48 -69.88
C ARG A 35 -49.15 -63.91 -68.86
N ARG A 36 -49.62 -63.03 -67.96
CA ARG A 36 -48.81 -62.46 -66.88
C ARG A 36 -48.72 -63.37 -65.65
N GLY A 37 -49.43 -64.49 -65.64
CA GLY A 37 -49.52 -65.38 -64.48
C GLY A 37 -50.42 -64.85 -63.36
N GLU A 38 -51.21 -63.81 -63.62
CA GLU A 38 -52.12 -63.22 -62.64
C GLU A 38 -53.46 -63.98 -62.57
N ARG A 39 -54.07 -64.01 -61.38
CA ARG A 39 -55.38 -64.65 -61.16
C ARG A 39 -56.49 -63.81 -61.80
N ILE A 40 -57.40 -64.45 -62.55
CA ILE A 40 -58.59 -63.78 -63.10
C ILE A 40 -59.47 -63.23 -61.95
N PRO A 41 -59.67 -61.91 -61.85
CA PRO A 41 -60.34 -61.28 -60.71
C PRO A 41 -61.87 -61.35 -60.78
N SER A 42 -62.55 -60.78 -59.79
CA SER A 42 -64.02 -60.73 -59.73
C SER A 42 -64.60 -59.87 -60.87
N TRP A 43 -65.89 -60.06 -61.17
CA TRP A 43 -66.54 -59.32 -62.26
C TRP A 43 -66.54 -57.80 -62.04
N THR A 44 -66.59 -57.35 -60.79
CA THR A 44 -66.54 -55.92 -60.41
C THR A 44 -65.19 -55.30 -60.72
N ALA A 45 -64.09 -56.00 -60.41
CA ALA A 45 -62.74 -55.56 -60.74
C ALA A 45 -62.52 -55.52 -62.25
N ILE A 46 -62.98 -56.55 -62.97
CA ILE A 46 -62.94 -56.58 -64.44
C ILE A 46 -63.70 -55.40 -65.04
N ARG A 47 -64.91 -55.11 -64.53
CA ARG A 47 -65.71 -53.96 -64.97
C ARG A 47 -64.98 -52.63 -64.77
N GLY A 48 -64.25 -52.47 -63.66
CA GLY A 48 -63.41 -51.29 -63.40
C GLY A 48 -62.27 -51.11 -64.41
N ILE A 49 -61.73 -52.22 -64.93
CA ILE A 49 -60.64 -52.22 -65.92
C ILE A 49 -61.19 -51.98 -67.34
N ILE A 50 -62.21 -52.73 -67.76
CA ILE A 50 -62.75 -52.65 -69.14
C ILE A 50 -63.76 -51.51 -69.36
N GLY A 51 -64.28 -50.93 -68.27
CA GLY A 51 -65.15 -49.75 -68.24
C GLY A 51 -66.63 -49.98 -68.57
N LYS A 52 -67.04 -51.18 -69.01
CA LYS A 52 -68.44 -51.46 -69.42
C LYS A 52 -68.83 -52.93 -69.24
N GLY A 53 -70.13 -53.21 -69.22
CA GLY A 53 -70.69 -54.57 -69.12
C GLY A 53 -71.55 -54.83 -67.89
N SER A 54 -72.45 -55.81 -68.02
CA SER A 54 -73.24 -56.36 -66.92
C SER A 54 -72.50 -57.51 -66.23
N SER A 55 -72.92 -57.88 -65.02
CA SER A 55 -72.40 -59.07 -64.33
C SER A 55 -72.58 -60.35 -65.17
N GLY A 56 -73.69 -60.46 -65.89
CA GLY A 56 -73.99 -61.60 -66.76
C GLY A 56 -73.00 -61.74 -67.92
N ASP A 57 -72.76 -60.65 -68.66
CA ASP A 57 -71.86 -60.67 -69.82
C ASP A 57 -70.40 -60.96 -69.42
N ILE A 58 -69.96 -60.38 -68.31
CA ILE A 58 -68.59 -60.52 -67.82
C ILE A 58 -68.36 -61.94 -67.28
N ASN A 59 -69.29 -62.50 -66.50
CA ASN A 59 -69.13 -63.87 -66.00
C ASN A 59 -69.21 -64.91 -67.12
N ARG A 60 -70.13 -64.75 -68.07
CA ARG A 60 -70.20 -65.61 -69.26
C ARG A 60 -68.90 -65.57 -70.06
N ALA A 61 -68.34 -64.38 -70.28
CA ALA A 61 -67.05 -64.23 -70.97
C ALA A 61 -65.88 -64.90 -70.23
N LYS A 62 -65.85 -64.82 -68.89
CA LYS A 62 -64.84 -65.50 -68.07
C LYS A 62 -64.94 -67.02 -68.20
N ASP A 63 -66.15 -67.56 -68.12
CA ASP A 63 -66.38 -68.99 -68.16
C ASP A 63 -66.06 -69.56 -69.55
N ASP A 64 -66.51 -68.89 -70.61
CA ASP A 64 -66.18 -69.27 -71.99
C ASP A 64 -64.68 -69.17 -72.25
N TYR A 65 -64.00 -68.11 -71.77
CA TYR A 65 -62.54 -68.00 -71.88
C TYR A 65 -61.83 -69.14 -71.16
N ARG A 66 -62.26 -69.50 -69.94
CA ARG A 66 -61.66 -70.61 -69.19
C ARG A 66 -61.86 -71.95 -69.90
N GLN A 67 -63.03 -72.18 -70.49
CA GLN A 67 -63.30 -73.41 -71.26
C GLN A 67 -62.47 -73.47 -72.54
N GLU A 68 -62.41 -72.38 -73.30
CA GLU A 68 -61.57 -72.27 -74.51
C GLU A 68 -60.08 -72.43 -74.19
N HIS A 69 -59.62 -71.80 -73.10
CA HIS A 69 -58.24 -71.91 -72.66
C HIS A 69 -57.92 -73.33 -72.17
N ALA A 70 -58.81 -73.98 -71.42
CA ALA A 70 -58.65 -75.36 -71.00
C ALA A 70 -58.64 -76.34 -72.20
N ALA A 71 -59.50 -76.12 -73.19
CA ALA A 71 -59.50 -76.91 -74.42
C ALA A 71 -58.22 -76.69 -75.26
N SER A 72 -57.72 -75.45 -75.31
CA SER A 72 -56.45 -75.10 -75.97
C SER A 72 -55.25 -75.74 -75.28
N LEU A 73 -55.22 -75.72 -73.94
CA LEU A 73 -54.20 -76.40 -73.15
C LEU A 73 -54.21 -77.91 -73.39
N LYS A 74 -55.39 -78.56 -73.32
CA LYS A 74 -55.53 -80.00 -73.63
C LYS A 74 -55.00 -80.36 -75.02
N LYS A 75 -55.32 -79.54 -76.03
CA LYS A 75 -54.79 -79.72 -77.40
C LYS A 75 -53.27 -79.53 -77.49
N MET A 76 -52.71 -78.57 -76.74
CA MET A 76 -51.26 -78.38 -76.65
C MET A 76 -50.56 -79.54 -75.95
N THR A 77 -51.19 -80.15 -74.94
CA THR A 77 -50.68 -81.37 -74.29
C THR A 77 -50.73 -82.58 -75.22
N GLU A 78 -51.75 -82.68 -76.08
CA GLU A 78 -51.91 -83.78 -77.04
C GLU A 78 -51.05 -83.61 -78.31
N THR A 79 -50.69 -82.37 -78.68
CA THR A 79 -49.96 -82.08 -79.91
C THR A 79 -48.91 -80.98 -79.71
N LEU A 80 -47.75 -81.34 -79.17
CA LEU A 80 -46.55 -80.53 -79.35
C LEU A 80 -46.19 -80.52 -80.84
N LYS A 81 -46.45 -79.40 -81.51
CA LYS A 81 -46.24 -79.24 -82.95
C LYS A 81 -44.77 -79.53 -83.31
N GLY A 82 -44.52 -80.63 -84.01
CA GLY A 82 -43.18 -81.07 -84.43
C GLY A 82 -42.55 -82.17 -83.58
N VAL A 83 -43.19 -82.60 -82.48
CA VAL A 83 -42.73 -83.73 -81.65
C VAL A 83 -43.63 -84.94 -81.91
N PRO A 84 -43.08 -86.10 -82.30
CA PRO A 84 -43.85 -87.34 -82.40
C PRO A 84 -44.59 -87.66 -81.10
N SER A 85 -45.86 -88.04 -81.18
CA SER A 85 -46.74 -88.34 -80.03
C SER A 85 -46.08 -89.19 -78.91
N PRO A 86 -45.30 -90.26 -79.18
CA PRO A 86 -44.64 -91.02 -78.11
C PRO A 86 -43.51 -90.28 -77.38
N LEU A 87 -42.96 -89.20 -77.94
CA LEU A 87 -41.87 -88.41 -77.34
C LEU A 87 -42.39 -87.20 -76.53
N VAL A 88 -43.67 -86.85 -76.66
CA VAL A 88 -44.29 -85.73 -75.95
C VAL A 88 -44.13 -85.84 -74.41
N PRO A 89 -44.34 -87.01 -73.78
CA PRO A 89 -44.12 -87.16 -72.33
C PRO A 89 -42.66 -86.90 -71.95
N ILE A 90 -41.71 -87.45 -72.72
CA ILE A 90 -40.27 -87.32 -72.44
C ILE A 90 -39.82 -85.85 -72.54
N VAL A 91 -40.30 -85.12 -73.55
CA VAL A 91 -39.96 -83.69 -73.72
C VAL A 91 -40.59 -82.84 -72.62
N MET A 92 -41.80 -83.19 -72.16
CA MET A 92 -42.42 -82.50 -71.03
C MET A 92 -41.71 -82.79 -69.71
N ASP A 93 -41.31 -84.03 -69.46
CA ASP A 93 -40.55 -84.40 -68.26
C ASP A 93 -39.21 -83.65 -68.22
N LEU A 94 -38.50 -83.62 -69.35
CA LEU A 94 -37.22 -82.91 -69.48
C LEU A 94 -37.38 -81.39 -69.32
N TRP A 95 -38.47 -80.81 -69.83
CA TRP A 95 -38.79 -79.40 -69.61
C TRP A 95 -39.13 -79.12 -68.14
N THR A 96 -39.94 -79.96 -67.50
CA THR A 96 -40.28 -79.77 -66.08
C THR A 96 -39.05 -79.89 -65.18
N GLU A 97 -38.15 -80.81 -65.48
CA GLU A 97 -36.89 -80.97 -64.75
C GLU A 97 -35.97 -79.76 -64.97
N ALA A 98 -35.84 -79.28 -66.22
CA ALA A 98 -35.05 -78.09 -66.51
C ALA A 98 -35.60 -76.83 -65.81
N VAL A 99 -36.93 -76.67 -65.76
CA VAL A 99 -37.58 -75.57 -65.03
C VAL A 99 -37.40 -75.72 -63.52
N ALA A 100 -37.43 -76.94 -62.98
CA ALA A 100 -37.17 -77.19 -61.57
C ALA A 100 -35.73 -76.82 -61.19
N GLN A 101 -34.74 -77.24 -61.99
CA GLN A 101 -33.34 -76.89 -61.78
C GLN A 101 -33.11 -75.38 -61.89
N ALA A 102 -33.66 -74.71 -62.91
CA ALA A 102 -33.52 -73.27 -63.07
C ALA A 102 -34.15 -72.48 -61.91
N ARG A 103 -35.26 -72.97 -61.34
CA ARG A 103 -35.86 -72.38 -60.13
C ARG A 103 -34.97 -72.56 -58.92
N GLN A 104 -34.43 -73.76 -58.72
CA GLN A 104 -33.53 -74.05 -57.62
C GLN A 104 -32.27 -73.15 -57.68
N GLU A 105 -31.62 -73.06 -58.84
CA GLU A 105 -30.46 -72.18 -59.01
C GLU A 105 -30.79 -70.70 -58.76
N PHE A 106 -31.97 -70.25 -59.19
CA PHE A 106 -32.42 -68.89 -58.95
C PHE A 106 -32.69 -68.62 -57.46
N ASP A 107 -33.34 -69.56 -56.75
CA ASP A 107 -33.61 -69.44 -55.32
C ASP A 107 -32.29 -69.49 -54.50
N ASP A 108 -31.33 -70.31 -54.92
CA ASP A 108 -29.98 -70.38 -54.32
C ASP A 108 -29.22 -69.07 -54.55
N GLN A 109 -29.25 -68.50 -55.76
CA GLN A 109 -28.64 -67.19 -56.04
C GLN A 109 -29.31 -66.08 -55.26
N ARG A 110 -30.64 -66.10 -55.17
CA ARG A 110 -31.42 -65.10 -54.43
C ARG A 110 -31.07 -65.13 -52.94
N SER A 111 -31.06 -66.30 -52.31
CA SER A 111 -30.70 -66.43 -50.90
C SER A 111 -29.24 -66.00 -50.65
N HIS A 112 -28.32 -66.32 -51.56
CA HIS A 112 -26.94 -65.86 -51.46
C HIS A 112 -26.81 -64.33 -51.51
N ILE A 113 -27.57 -63.67 -52.39
CA ILE A 113 -27.58 -62.21 -52.49
C ILE A 113 -28.24 -61.58 -51.25
N GLU A 114 -29.34 -62.16 -50.76
CA GLU A 114 -30.01 -61.72 -49.53
C GLU A 114 -29.04 -61.81 -48.33
N ASP A 115 -28.32 -62.91 -48.17
CA ASP A 115 -27.28 -63.07 -47.13
C ASP A 115 -26.14 -62.05 -47.25
N GLN A 116 -25.68 -61.78 -48.48
CA GLN A 116 -24.64 -60.77 -48.71
C GLN A 116 -25.13 -59.36 -48.37
N LEU A 117 -26.38 -59.03 -48.72
CA LEU A 117 -27.00 -57.75 -48.39
C LEU A 117 -27.13 -57.58 -46.88
N GLU A 118 -27.59 -58.61 -46.15
CA GLU A 118 -27.69 -58.56 -44.69
C GLU A 118 -26.32 -58.33 -44.03
N ARG A 119 -25.28 -59.05 -44.49
CA ARG A 119 -23.91 -58.84 -43.99
C ARG A 119 -23.37 -57.45 -44.30
N ALA A 120 -23.63 -56.94 -45.51
CA ALA A 120 -23.22 -55.60 -45.90
C ALA A 120 -23.93 -54.52 -45.07
N HIS A 121 -25.24 -54.68 -44.82
CA HIS A 121 -26.00 -53.78 -43.97
C HIS A 121 -25.54 -53.83 -42.50
N ALA A 122 -25.24 -55.02 -41.97
CA ALA A 122 -24.70 -55.16 -40.62
C ALA A 122 -23.31 -54.50 -40.49
N ALA A 123 -22.43 -54.71 -41.47
CA ALA A 123 -21.12 -54.07 -41.52
C ALA A 123 -21.22 -52.54 -41.64
N GLN A 124 -22.15 -52.03 -42.46
CA GLN A 124 -22.42 -50.61 -42.57
C GLN A 124 -22.90 -50.02 -41.24
N ALA A 125 -23.87 -50.66 -40.58
CA ALA A 125 -24.39 -50.21 -39.29
C ALA A 125 -23.30 -50.16 -38.22
N GLN A 126 -22.41 -51.16 -38.19
CA GLN A 126 -21.26 -51.16 -37.27
C GLN A 126 -20.27 -50.03 -37.57
N ALA A 127 -19.93 -49.81 -38.85
CA ALA A 127 -19.04 -48.72 -39.25
C ALA A 127 -19.63 -47.33 -38.93
N GLU A 128 -20.95 -47.17 -39.03
CA GLU A 128 -21.66 -45.94 -38.65
C GLU A 128 -21.58 -45.69 -37.14
N LEU A 129 -21.77 -46.74 -36.32
CA LEU A 129 -21.60 -46.65 -34.85
C LEU A 129 -20.16 -46.28 -34.47
N GLU A 130 -19.17 -46.95 -35.03
CA GLU A 130 -17.74 -46.68 -34.76
C GLU A 130 -17.36 -45.24 -35.17
N ARG A 131 -17.87 -44.77 -36.31
CA ARG A 131 -17.66 -43.39 -36.77
C ARG A 131 -18.30 -42.38 -35.82
N ASP A 132 -19.52 -42.65 -35.35
CA ASP A 132 -20.23 -41.74 -34.45
C ASP A 132 -19.58 -41.70 -33.05
N GLU A 133 -19.05 -42.81 -32.56
CA GLU A 133 -18.24 -42.86 -31.34
C GLU A 133 -16.93 -42.07 -31.49
N ALA A 134 -16.20 -42.29 -32.58
CA ALA A 134 -14.97 -41.56 -32.87
C ALA A 134 -15.23 -40.06 -32.99
N ARG A 135 -16.35 -39.66 -33.60
CA ARG A 135 -16.77 -38.26 -33.71
C ARG A 135 -17.05 -37.65 -32.33
N LYS A 136 -17.82 -38.33 -31.47
CA LYS A 136 -18.08 -37.86 -30.09
C LYS A 136 -16.79 -37.71 -29.29
N HIS A 137 -15.86 -38.65 -29.45
CA HIS A 137 -14.57 -38.59 -28.79
C HIS A 137 -13.75 -37.38 -29.28
N ALA A 138 -13.71 -37.14 -30.60
CA ALA A 138 -13.04 -35.99 -31.18
C ALA A 138 -13.66 -34.65 -30.72
N GLU A 139 -14.99 -34.55 -30.67
CA GLU A 139 -15.71 -33.36 -30.16
C GLU A 139 -15.38 -33.11 -28.68
N THR A 140 -15.32 -34.17 -27.86
CA THR A 140 -14.94 -34.06 -26.45
C THR A 140 -13.50 -33.58 -26.30
N LEU A 141 -12.57 -34.17 -27.05
CA LEU A 141 -11.17 -33.75 -27.05
C LEU A 141 -11.01 -32.30 -27.50
N GLN A 142 -11.72 -31.89 -28.56
CA GLN A 142 -11.69 -30.52 -29.04
C GLN A 142 -12.18 -29.54 -27.97
N ALA A 143 -13.27 -29.86 -27.26
CA ALA A 143 -13.76 -29.05 -26.15
C ALA A 143 -12.73 -28.96 -24.99
N THR A 144 -12.01 -30.04 -24.70
CA THR A 144 -10.93 -30.00 -23.69
C THR A 144 -9.74 -29.14 -24.15
N VAL A 145 -9.37 -29.20 -25.43
CA VAL A 145 -8.29 -28.37 -25.98
C VAL A 145 -8.67 -26.89 -25.91
N THR A 146 -9.87 -26.52 -26.35
CA THR A 146 -10.32 -25.12 -26.25
C THR A 146 -10.38 -24.65 -24.80
N GLY A 147 -10.86 -25.49 -23.87
CA GLY A 147 -10.86 -25.16 -22.45
C GLY A 147 -9.45 -24.97 -21.87
N LEU A 148 -8.47 -25.76 -22.30
CA LEU A 148 -7.07 -25.61 -21.89
C LEU A 148 -6.43 -24.37 -22.50
N GLU A 149 -6.76 -24.01 -23.74
CA GLU A 149 -6.30 -22.79 -24.39
C GLU A 149 -6.84 -21.54 -23.67
N GLU A 150 -8.13 -21.52 -23.34
CA GLU A 150 -8.75 -20.46 -22.54
C GLU A 150 -8.08 -20.33 -21.16
N ALA A 151 -7.86 -21.45 -20.47
CA ALA A 151 -7.15 -21.45 -19.19
C ALA A 151 -5.71 -20.93 -19.32
N ASN A 152 -4.99 -21.29 -20.38
CA ASN A 152 -3.63 -20.82 -20.64
C ASN A 152 -3.60 -19.31 -20.89
N THR A 153 -4.51 -18.79 -21.72
CA THR A 153 -4.61 -17.35 -21.97
C THR A 153 -4.95 -16.57 -20.70
N ALA A 154 -5.84 -17.09 -19.86
CA ALA A 154 -6.17 -16.50 -18.57
C ALA A 154 -4.96 -16.49 -17.62
N LEU A 155 -4.21 -17.59 -17.52
CA LEU A 155 -2.98 -17.68 -16.71
C LEU A 155 -1.88 -16.74 -17.22
N GLN A 156 -1.71 -16.63 -18.54
CA GLN A 156 -0.78 -15.66 -19.13
C GLN A 156 -1.16 -14.22 -18.77
N GLY A 157 -2.46 -13.90 -18.81
CA GLY A 157 -2.99 -12.62 -18.35
C GLY A 157 -2.68 -12.35 -16.87
N GLN A 158 -2.88 -13.35 -16.00
CA GLN A 158 -2.53 -13.24 -14.58
C GLN A 158 -1.04 -13.05 -14.32
N VAL A 159 -0.18 -13.77 -15.05
CA VAL A 159 1.27 -13.60 -14.93
C VAL A 159 1.70 -12.20 -15.37
N TRP A 160 1.09 -11.65 -16.43
CA TRP A 160 1.39 -10.30 -16.89
C TRP A 160 0.99 -9.23 -15.86
N THR A 161 -0.20 -9.35 -15.26
CA THR A 161 -0.65 -8.42 -14.22
C THR A 161 0.17 -8.56 -12.94
N GLU A 162 0.55 -9.78 -12.54
CA GLU A 162 1.43 -10.01 -11.40
C GLU A 162 2.82 -9.41 -11.62
N ARG A 163 3.39 -9.54 -12.83
CA ARG A 163 4.67 -8.90 -13.19
C ARG A 163 4.56 -7.37 -13.12
N ALA A 164 3.52 -6.79 -13.72
CA ALA A 164 3.31 -5.34 -13.70
C ALA A 164 3.15 -4.80 -12.27
N THR A 165 2.42 -5.52 -11.41
CA THR A 165 2.25 -5.13 -10.00
C THR A 165 3.53 -5.31 -9.18
N ARG A 166 4.33 -6.36 -9.42
CA ARG A 166 5.66 -6.53 -8.82
C ARG A 166 6.60 -5.40 -9.23
N GLU A 167 6.72 -5.09 -10.52
CA GLU A 167 7.56 -4.00 -11.01
C GLU A 167 7.16 -2.65 -10.40
N GLN A 168 5.85 -2.39 -10.27
CA GLN A 168 5.36 -1.19 -9.61
C GLN A 168 5.73 -1.17 -8.12
N ALA A 169 5.58 -2.28 -7.41
CA ALA A 169 5.94 -2.39 -6.00
C ALA A 169 7.45 -2.19 -5.79
N GLU A 170 8.29 -2.80 -6.64
CA GLU A 170 9.75 -2.62 -6.60
C GLU A 170 10.15 -1.16 -6.79
N ARG A 171 9.56 -0.45 -7.77
CA ARG A 171 9.81 0.99 -7.96
C ARG A 171 9.44 1.81 -6.73
N LEU A 172 8.32 1.49 -6.07
CA LEU A 172 7.90 2.17 -4.84
C LEU A 172 8.86 1.87 -3.67
N PHE A 173 9.33 0.62 -3.55
CA PHE A 173 10.34 0.26 -2.55
C PHE A 173 11.68 0.96 -2.78
N GLU A 174 12.12 1.08 -4.03
CA GLU A 174 13.34 1.82 -4.37
C GLU A 174 13.21 3.31 -4.07
N ALA A 175 12.07 3.93 -4.41
CA ALA A 175 11.79 5.32 -4.11
C ALA A 175 11.77 5.59 -2.60
N THR A 176 11.03 4.80 -1.83
CA THR A 176 10.98 4.91 -0.36
C THR A 176 12.34 4.66 0.30
N ARG A 177 13.13 3.72 -0.22
CA ARG A 177 14.50 3.47 0.26
C ARG A 177 15.40 4.68 0.00
N ALA A 178 15.29 5.33 -1.16
CA ALA A 178 16.04 6.53 -1.49
C ALA A 178 15.64 7.71 -0.59
N GLU A 179 14.33 7.92 -0.37
CA GLU A 179 13.81 8.94 0.54
C GLU A 179 14.29 8.74 1.98
N LEU A 180 14.25 7.51 2.49
CA LEU A 180 14.76 7.20 3.84
C LEU A 180 16.27 7.42 3.96
N ALA A 181 17.04 7.09 2.92
CA ALA A 181 18.47 7.36 2.89
C ALA A 181 18.75 8.88 2.93
N GLN A 182 18.00 9.65 2.14
CA GLN A 182 18.09 11.11 2.13
C GLN A 182 17.73 11.71 3.49
N GLN A 183 16.60 11.31 4.09
CA GLN A 183 16.19 11.78 5.43
C GLN A 183 17.23 11.45 6.50
N ARG A 184 17.81 10.24 6.46
CA ARG A 184 18.88 9.86 7.39
C ARG A 184 20.10 10.75 7.23
N ASP A 185 20.50 11.04 6.00
CA ASP A 185 21.68 11.85 5.72
C ASP A 185 21.45 13.33 6.08
N GLU A 186 20.24 13.87 5.86
CA GLU A 186 19.80 15.18 6.34
C GLU A 186 19.83 15.27 7.87
N LEU A 187 19.28 14.28 8.58
CA LEU A 187 19.31 14.23 10.04
C LEU A 187 20.73 14.13 10.59
N ARG A 188 21.62 13.37 9.94
CA ARG A 188 23.04 13.31 10.30
C ARG A 188 23.74 14.64 10.11
N ALA A 189 23.47 15.33 9.00
CA ALA A 189 24.01 16.66 8.75
C ALA A 189 23.52 17.67 9.80
N ALA A 190 22.22 17.69 10.08
CA ALA A 190 21.63 18.55 11.11
C ALA A 190 22.22 18.28 12.51
N LEU A 191 22.40 17.00 12.86
CA LEU A 191 23.03 16.62 14.12
C LEU A 191 24.49 17.08 14.20
N ALA A 192 25.26 16.92 13.12
CA ALA A 192 26.64 17.38 13.06
C ALA A 192 26.74 18.91 13.23
N THR A 193 25.88 19.67 12.56
CA THR A 193 25.78 21.12 12.72
C THR A 193 25.45 21.50 14.16
N SER A 194 24.45 20.85 14.76
CA SER A 194 24.08 21.12 16.16
C SER A 194 25.20 20.79 17.14
N GLN A 195 25.92 19.68 16.94
CA GLN A 195 27.10 19.32 17.75
C GLN A 195 28.21 20.36 17.62
N GLN A 196 28.45 20.88 16.41
CA GLN A 196 29.43 21.93 16.17
C GLN A 196 29.03 23.24 16.85
N GLU A 197 27.76 23.66 16.72
CA GLU A 197 27.24 24.85 17.41
C GLU A 197 27.36 24.74 18.93
N LEU A 198 27.09 23.57 19.50
CA LEU A 198 27.27 23.30 20.94
C LEU A 198 28.75 23.37 21.34
N SER A 199 29.65 22.77 20.57
CA SER A 199 31.10 22.84 20.81
C SER A 199 31.61 24.29 20.75
N ASP A 200 31.15 25.07 19.79
CA ASP A 200 31.49 26.48 19.66
C ASP A 200 30.94 27.31 20.83
N ALA A 201 29.70 27.04 21.26
CA ALA A 201 29.11 27.70 22.42
C ALA A 201 29.86 27.38 23.71
N ILE A 202 30.25 26.12 23.93
CA ILE A 202 31.08 25.69 25.06
C ILE A 202 32.42 26.44 25.02
N SER A 203 33.10 26.45 23.88
CA SER A 203 34.40 27.14 23.73
C SER A 203 34.30 28.65 24.00
N ARG A 204 33.20 29.29 23.59
CA ARG A 204 32.94 30.71 23.89
C ARG A 204 32.67 30.95 25.37
N LEU A 205 31.93 30.06 26.03
CA LEU A 205 31.67 30.13 27.46
C LEU A 205 32.95 29.94 28.27
N GLU A 206 33.77 28.94 27.95
CA GLU A 206 35.07 28.71 28.58
C GLU A 206 36.01 29.91 28.35
N GLY A 207 36.02 30.48 27.15
CA GLY A 207 36.77 31.71 26.84
C GLY A 207 36.29 32.93 27.66
N ALA A 208 34.97 33.08 27.84
CA ALA A 208 34.41 34.15 28.66
C ALA A 208 34.69 33.94 30.15
N GLU A 209 34.61 32.69 30.64
CA GLU A 209 34.91 32.33 32.03
C GLU A 209 36.39 32.58 32.35
N THR A 210 37.31 32.12 31.50
CA THR A 210 38.75 32.36 31.67
C THR A 210 39.09 33.85 31.64
N HIS A 211 38.50 34.62 30.73
CA HIS A 211 38.66 36.08 30.69
C HIS A 211 38.14 36.74 31.97
N ALA A 212 36.94 36.39 32.42
CA ALA A 212 36.33 36.93 33.64
C ALA A 212 37.17 36.60 34.88
N LEU A 213 37.67 35.36 35.00
CA LEU A 213 38.57 34.96 36.08
C LEU A 213 39.87 35.78 36.05
N MET A 214 40.45 36.02 34.88
CA MET A 214 41.65 36.84 34.73
C MET A 214 41.39 38.31 35.11
N GLU A 215 40.23 38.88 34.76
CA GLU A 215 39.85 40.22 35.19
C GLU A 215 39.65 40.32 36.70
N ILE A 216 39.00 39.33 37.30
CA ILE A 216 38.86 39.23 38.76
C ILE A 216 40.24 39.17 39.42
N GLU A 217 41.17 38.37 38.89
CA GLU A 217 42.52 38.25 39.43
C GLU A 217 43.33 39.54 39.28
N ARG A 218 43.23 40.23 38.14
CA ARG A 218 43.81 41.57 37.95
C ARG A 218 43.23 42.59 38.93
N ALA A 219 41.91 42.59 39.12
CA ALA A 219 41.24 43.47 40.06
C ALA A 219 41.68 43.18 41.51
N ARG A 220 41.79 41.90 41.88
CA ARG A 220 42.33 41.47 43.18
C ARG A 220 43.77 41.90 43.38
N SER A 221 44.64 41.75 42.37
CA SER A 221 46.04 42.17 42.45
C SER A 221 46.18 43.70 42.56
N ARG A 222 45.38 44.47 41.82
CA ARG A 222 45.32 45.94 41.95
C ARG A 222 44.86 46.34 43.35
N ALA A 223 43.75 45.78 43.82
CA ALA A 223 43.24 46.03 45.17
C ALA A 223 44.28 45.68 46.25
N ALA A 224 44.98 44.56 46.11
CA ALA A 224 46.07 44.18 47.02
C ALA A 224 47.20 45.22 47.01
N SER A 225 47.63 45.68 45.84
CA SER A 225 48.66 46.72 45.72
C SER A 225 48.21 48.08 46.28
N ASP A 226 46.95 48.45 46.09
CA ASP A 226 46.38 49.69 46.63
C ASP A 226 46.29 49.63 48.16
N ILE A 227 45.86 48.48 48.71
CA ILE A 227 45.88 48.23 50.16
C ILE A 227 47.30 48.36 50.70
N GLU A 228 48.30 47.74 50.05
CA GLU A 228 49.69 47.82 50.47
C GLU A 228 50.22 49.27 50.42
N GLN A 229 49.89 50.03 49.37
CA GLN A 229 50.26 51.45 49.27
C GLN A 229 49.58 52.30 50.35
N LEU A 230 48.30 52.06 50.63
CA LEU A 230 47.56 52.75 51.69
C LEU A 230 48.14 52.40 53.07
N GLN A 231 48.49 51.14 53.31
CA GLN A 231 49.19 50.70 54.53
C GLN A 231 50.53 51.40 54.68
N ARG A 232 51.38 51.42 53.65
CA ARG A 232 52.66 52.15 53.68
C ARG A 232 52.48 53.66 53.90
N LYS A 233 51.45 54.28 53.31
CA LYS A 233 51.12 55.69 53.56
C LYS A 233 50.67 55.90 55.00
N ALA A 234 49.81 55.03 55.52
CA ALA A 234 49.35 55.06 56.90
C ALA A 234 50.53 54.92 57.88
N GLU A 235 51.41 53.94 57.68
CA GLU A 235 52.64 53.75 58.46
C GLU A 235 53.55 54.98 58.41
N ARG A 236 53.72 55.61 57.25
CA ARG A 236 54.48 56.86 57.13
C ARG A 236 53.83 57.98 57.92
N THR A 237 52.52 58.21 57.77
CA THR A 237 51.81 59.24 58.53
C THR A 237 51.83 58.97 60.03
N GLU A 238 51.74 57.71 60.44
CA GLU A 238 51.85 57.31 61.83
C GLU A 238 53.25 57.58 62.37
N SER A 239 54.30 57.25 61.59
CA SER A 239 55.68 57.58 61.95
C SER A 239 55.91 59.08 62.08
N THR A 240 55.37 59.91 61.16
CA THR A 240 55.48 61.36 61.24
C THR A 240 54.73 61.91 62.44
N HIS A 241 53.50 61.43 62.70
CA HIS A 241 52.74 61.82 63.88
C HIS A 241 53.43 61.40 65.17
N ASN A 242 54.10 60.24 65.20
CA ASN A 242 54.88 59.80 66.36
C ASN A 242 56.09 60.72 66.60
N VAL A 243 56.79 61.15 65.54
CA VAL A 243 57.89 62.12 65.64
C VAL A 243 57.37 63.49 66.09
N GLU A 244 56.27 63.98 65.55
CA GLU A 244 55.63 65.23 65.97
C GLU A 244 55.17 65.17 67.42
N LYS A 245 54.54 64.06 67.83
CA LYS A 245 54.15 63.82 69.22
C LYS A 245 55.37 63.83 70.13
N ALA A 246 56.47 63.19 69.75
CA ALA A 246 57.72 63.23 70.52
C ALA A 246 58.32 64.65 70.60
N ARG A 247 58.28 65.42 69.51
CA ARG A 247 58.74 66.81 69.46
C ARG A 247 57.88 67.72 70.35
N LEU A 248 56.56 67.65 70.24
CA LEU A 248 55.62 68.39 71.10
C LEU A 248 55.80 68.00 72.57
N GLN A 249 56.04 66.72 72.87
CA GLN A 249 56.35 66.27 74.22
C GLN A 249 57.66 66.90 74.74
N ALA A 250 58.69 66.99 73.91
CA ALA A 250 59.94 67.66 74.25
C ALA A 250 59.75 69.17 74.46
N GLU A 251 58.94 69.83 73.63
CA GLU A 251 58.61 71.25 73.77
C GLU A 251 57.81 71.53 75.05
N ILE A 252 56.84 70.68 75.40
CA ILE A 252 56.13 70.72 76.68
C ILE A 252 57.12 70.59 77.84
N ASN A 253 58.07 69.66 77.77
CA ASN A 253 59.08 69.48 78.82
C ASN A 253 60.01 70.69 78.93
N GLN A 254 60.46 71.27 77.82
CA GLN A 254 61.27 72.50 77.82
C GLN A 254 60.49 73.70 78.38
N LEU A 255 59.20 73.84 78.03
CA LEU A 255 58.36 74.89 78.60
C LEU A 255 58.18 74.69 80.11
N ARG A 256 57.97 73.45 80.58
CA ARG A 256 57.95 73.13 82.02
C ARG A 256 59.28 73.47 82.70
N GLU A 257 60.41 73.15 82.09
CA GLU A 257 61.74 73.51 82.59
C GLU A 257 61.99 75.01 82.62
N ARG A 258 61.47 75.79 81.66
CA ARG A 258 61.55 77.26 81.66
C ARG A 258 60.61 77.90 82.68
N LEU A 259 59.46 77.26 82.95
CA LEU A 259 58.46 77.74 83.89
C LEU A 259 58.84 77.42 85.35
N ALA A 260 59.61 76.35 85.60
CA ALA A 260 60.10 76.00 86.93
C ALA A 260 60.96 77.12 87.60
N PRO A 261 61.99 77.70 86.95
CA PRO A 261 62.79 78.77 87.55
C PRO A 261 62.04 80.09 87.63
N THR A 262 61.08 80.38 86.74
CA THR A 262 60.23 81.59 86.86
C THR A 262 59.23 81.44 88.00
N ALA A 263 58.60 80.27 88.17
CA ALA A 263 57.77 79.97 89.33
C ALA A 263 58.57 80.10 90.63
N LYS A 264 59.79 79.56 90.66
CA LYS A 264 60.71 79.69 91.81
C LYS A 264 61.13 81.15 92.06
N LYS A 265 61.30 81.96 90.99
CA LYS A 265 61.58 83.40 91.09
C LYS A 265 60.40 84.19 91.64
N VAL A 266 59.18 83.84 91.24
CA VAL A 266 57.96 84.43 91.80
C VAL A 266 57.86 84.09 93.29
N GLU A 267 58.13 82.84 93.66
CA GLU A 267 58.14 82.39 95.07
C GLU A 267 59.21 83.10 95.92
N THR A 268 60.41 83.35 95.37
CA THR A 268 61.42 84.15 96.08
C THR A 268 61.03 85.62 96.19
N LEU A 269 60.48 86.22 95.13
CA LEU A 269 60.07 87.62 95.13
C LEU A 269 58.87 87.88 96.06
N THR A 270 57.94 86.93 96.18
CA THR A 270 56.85 87.03 97.16
C THR A 270 57.38 86.95 98.59
N HIS A 271 58.38 86.11 98.85
CA HIS A 271 59.03 86.04 100.16
C HIS A 271 59.81 87.32 100.49
N GLU A 272 60.51 87.92 99.52
CA GLU A 272 61.22 89.20 99.67
C GLU A 272 60.26 90.38 99.89
N LEU A 273 59.12 90.42 99.18
CA LEU A 273 58.08 91.45 99.41
C LEU A 273 57.46 91.34 100.80
N ALA A 274 57.25 90.12 101.32
CA ALA A 274 56.79 89.91 102.69
C ALA A 274 57.82 90.44 103.71
N ALA A 275 59.10 90.11 103.52
CA ALA A 275 60.18 90.60 104.39
C ALA A 275 60.37 92.13 104.34
N LEU A 276 60.12 92.78 103.20
CA LEU A 276 60.16 94.23 103.06
C LEU A 276 58.96 94.91 103.72
N ARG A 277 57.75 94.32 103.66
CA ARG A 277 56.58 94.80 104.41
C ARG A 277 56.82 94.76 105.91
N ASP A 278 57.35 93.66 106.44
CA ASP A 278 57.70 93.53 107.87
C ASP A 278 58.79 94.52 108.31
N ARG A 279 59.65 94.99 107.41
CA ARG A 279 60.63 96.05 107.70
C ARG A 279 60.00 97.44 107.66
N ALA A 280 59.07 97.68 106.75
CA ALA A 280 58.33 98.94 106.68
C ALA A 280 57.47 99.17 107.94
N GLU A 281 56.74 98.16 108.41
CA GLU A 281 55.96 98.26 109.66
C GLU A 281 56.83 98.55 110.89
N ARG A 282 58.03 97.95 110.97
CA ARG A 282 59.00 98.23 112.04
C ARG A 282 59.58 99.65 111.97
N ALA A 283 59.79 100.18 110.77
CA ALA A 283 60.27 101.55 110.57
C ALA A 283 59.18 102.60 110.87
N GLU A 284 57.92 102.30 110.57
CA GLU A 284 56.78 103.16 110.95
C GLU A 284 56.60 103.24 112.46
N ALA A 285 56.77 102.12 113.18
CA ALA A 285 56.74 102.09 114.64
C ALA A 285 57.84 102.97 115.28
N GLN A 286 59.07 102.96 114.73
CA GLN A 286 60.18 103.80 115.21
C GLN A 286 59.98 105.30 114.92
N ASN A 287 59.33 105.65 113.81
CA ASN A 287 58.98 107.05 113.50
C ASN A 287 57.89 107.59 114.44
N GLY A 288 56.93 106.75 114.86
CA GLY A 288 55.94 107.10 115.87
C GLY A 288 56.57 107.52 117.21
N GLU A 289 57.59 106.79 117.67
CA GLU A 289 58.32 107.10 118.91
C GLU A 289 59.15 108.40 118.82
N LEU A 290 59.74 108.69 117.66
CA LEU A 290 60.54 109.91 117.44
C LEU A 290 59.66 111.17 117.39
N ILE A 291 58.48 111.12 116.76
CA ILE A 291 57.52 112.24 116.69
C ILE A 291 57.01 112.59 118.10
N ALA A 292 56.72 111.58 118.93
CA ALA A 292 56.32 111.78 120.32
C ALA A 292 57.43 112.44 121.17
N SER A 293 58.71 112.18 120.86
CA SER A 293 59.86 112.78 121.55
C SER A 293 60.10 114.26 121.18
N LEU A 294 59.82 114.65 119.93
CA LEU A 294 59.96 116.02 119.43
C LEU A 294 58.85 116.95 119.96
N GLY A 295 57.63 116.45 120.13
CA GLY A 295 56.53 117.20 120.73
C GLY A 295 56.79 117.63 122.19
N LYS A 296 57.53 116.81 122.96
CA LYS A 296 57.88 117.12 124.36
C LYS A 296 59.01 118.15 124.48
N ARG A 297 59.90 118.27 123.47
CA ARG A 297 61.02 119.24 123.46
C ARG A 297 60.62 120.62 122.93
N SER A 298 59.67 120.72 122.00
CA SER A 298 59.22 122.03 121.49
C SER A 298 58.44 122.81 122.55
N HIS A 299 57.63 122.14 123.39
CA HIS A 299 56.89 122.78 124.49
C HIS A 299 57.80 123.37 125.58
N ALA A 300 59.03 122.84 125.74
CA ALA A 300 60.02 123.35 126.71
C ALA A 300 60.77 124.61 126.22
N ILE A 301 60.78 124.90 124.91
CA ILE A 301 61.45 126.07 124.33
C ILE A 301 60.52 127.30 124.34
N THR A 302 59.20 127.11 124.20
CA THR A 302 58.20 128.17 124.22
C THR A 302 58.06 128.86 125.59
N VAL A 303 58.40 128.18 126.69
CA VAL A 303 58.30 128.72 128.07
C VAL A 303 59.56 129.51 128.52
N ARG A 304 60.71 129.36 127.83
CA ARG A 304 62.01 129.93 128.28
C ARG A 304 62.36 131.29 127.68
N ARG A 305 61.64 131.79 126.66
CA ARG A 305 61.92 133.09 126.01
C ARG A 305 61.03 134.26 126.48
N GLN A 306 60.03 134.02 127.33
CA GLN A 306 59.18 135.06 127.96
C GLN A 306 59.77 135.67 129.26
N ARG A 307 61.03 135.39 129.63
CA ARG A 307 61.57 135.78 130.96
C ARG A 307 62.95 136.46 131.02
N LEU A 308 63.52 136.97 129.92
CA LEU A 308 64.83 137.65 129.95
C LEU A 308 64.86 138.90 129.04
N ASN A 309 64.84 140.07 129.71
CA ASN A 309 65.23 141.43 129.29
C ASN A 309 64.19 142.28 128.52
N LEU A 310 63.48 143.30 129.03
CA LEU A 310 63.31 143.94 130.35
C LEU A 310 64.52 143.96 131.29
N LYS A 311 65.61 144.64 130.87
CA LYS A 311 66.55 145.39 131.73
C LYS A 311 67.62 146.11 130.88
N LYS A 312 67.61 147.45 130.96
CA LYS A 312 68.47 148.53 130.37
C LYS A 312 67.69 149.35 129.33
N ARG A 313 67.10 150.48 129.77
CA ARG A 313 67.68 151.84 129.82
C ARG A 313 67.92 152.38 128.42
#